data_AF-A0A5U3F2A6-F1
#
_entry.id   AF-A0A5U3F2A6-F1
#
_cell.length_a   1.000
_cell.length_b   1.000
_cell.length_c   1.000
_cell.angle_alpha   90.00
_cell.angle_beta   90.00
_cell.angle_gamma   90.00
#
_symmetry.space_group_name_H-M   'P 1'
#
loop_
_entity.id
_entity.type
_entity.pdbx_description
1 polymer ?
#
loop_
_entity_poly.entity_id
_entity_poly.type
_entity_poly.pdbx_seq_one_letter_code
_entity_poly.pdbx_strand_id
1 'polypeptide(L)'
;MMGITITGDRMTICDSEGRPRLVTGCLDNTATVDREPPVPLTAEEEIYGRGLYSLPEGWEDLSGDERWLYYLSDELRNMWLQFNREQKMAIAYSVNEMVEDMFDLECSLRER
;
A
#
# COMPACT_ATOMS: atom_id res chain seq x y z
N MET A 1 21.40 -16.49 -7.18
CA MET A 1 22.03 -15.36 -7.90
C MET A 1 20.96 -14.80 -8.81
N MET A 2 20.55 -13.53 -8.65
CA MET A 2 19.61 -12.92 -9.61
C MET A 2 20.26 -12.91 -10.99
N GLY A 3 19.55 -13.41 -11.99
CA GLY A 3 20.06 -13.61 -13.33
C GLY A 3 19.08 -13.07 -14.36
N ILE A 4 19.62 -12.37 -15.35
CA ILE A 4 18.90 -12.01 -16.56
C ILE A 4 19.38 -12.97 -17.64
N THR A 5 18.44 -13.71 -18.23
CA THR A 5 18.72 -14.59 -19.36
C THR A 5 17.97 -14.07 -20.57
N ILE A 6 18.71 -13.79 -21.64
CA ILE A 6 18.15 -13.39 -22.93
C ILE A 6 18.35 -14.57 -23.88
N THR A 7 17.27 -15.07 -24.46
CA THR A 7 17.29 -16.17 -25.43
C THR A 7 16.38 -15.81 -26.58
N GLY A 8 16.98 -15.52 -27.74
CA GLY A 8 16.23 -15.02 -28.90
C GLY A 8 15.59 -13.65 -28.62
N ASP A 9 14.30 -13.55 -28.84
CA ASP A 9 13.45 -12.39 -28.56
C ASP A 9 12.84 -12.40 -27.15
N ARG A 10 13.22 -13.38 -26.30
CA ARG A 10 12.69 -13.55 -24.94
C ARG A 10 13.73 -13.19 -23.89
N MET A 11 13.33 -12.32 -22.97
CA MET A 11 14.05 -11.94 -21.77
C MET A 11 13.35 -12.55 -20.55
N THR A 12 14.12 -13.22 -19.70
CA THR A 12 13.63 -13.79 -18.43
C THR A 12 14.46 -13.25 -17.28
N ILE A 13 13.79 -12.71 -16.27
CA ILE A 13 14.39 -12.27 -15.00
C ILE A 13 14.06 -13.32 -13.95
N CYS A 14 15.09 -13.93 -13.37
CA CYS A 14 14.94 -14.91 -12.31
C CYS A 14 15.26 -14.34 -10.93
N ASP A 15 14.58 -14.85 -9.91
CA ASP A 15 14.90 -14.55 -8.51
C ASP A 15 16.18 -15.25 -8.04
N SER A 16 16.52 -15.08 -6.76
CA SER A 16 17.70 -15.68 -6.15
C SER A 16 17.72 -17.20 -6.17
N GLU A 17 16.55 -17.85 -6.29
CA GLU A 17 16.35 -19.30 -6.38
C GLU A 17 16.28 -19.79 -7.84
N GLY A 18 16.41 -18.89 -8.81
CA GLY A 18 16.35 -19.21 -10.23
C GLY A 18 14.93 -19.30 -10.81
N ARG A 19 13.90 -18.92 -10.05
CA ARG A 19 12.51 -18.95 -10.54
C ARG A 19 12.21 -17.72 -11.39
N PRO A 20 11.53 -17.86 -12.54
CA PRO A 20 11.19 -16.74 -13.41
C PRO A 20 10.17 -15.83 -12.73
N ARG A 21 10.54 -14.56 -12.54
CA ARG A 21 9.64 -13.50 -12.04
C ARG A 21 9.03 -12.67 -13.14
N LEU A 22 9.76 -12.50 -14.24
CA LEU A 22 9.34 -11.63 -15.33
C LEU A 22 9.83 -12.23 -16.65
N VAL A 23 8.90 -12.45 -17.59
CA VAL A 23 9.19 -12.96 -18.93
C VAL A 23 8.63 -11.95 -19.92
N THR A 24 9.48 -11.39 -20.78
CA THR A 24 9.07 -10.45 -21.85
C THR A 24 9.61 -10.96 -23.18
N GLY A 25 8.81 -10.94 -24.24
CA GLY A 25 9.16 -11.55 -25.54
C GLY A 25 7.95 -12.24 -26.16
N CYS A 26 7.99 -12.48 -27.48
CA CYS A 26 6.83 -12.80 -28.31
C CYS A 26 5.91 -13.86 -27.68
N LEU A 27 4.65 -13.49 -27.46
CA LEU A 27 3.58 -14.41 -27.13
C LEU A 27 3.28 -15.23 -28.38
N ASP A 28 3.82 -16.43 -28.47
CA ASP A 28 3.02 -17.53 -29.00
C ASP A 28 1.76 -17.61 -28.13
N ASN A 29 0.60 -17.40 -28.76
CA ASN A 29 -0.71 -17.06 -28.20
C ASN A 29 -1.34 -18.10 -27.23
N THR A 30 -0.56 -18.89 -26.50
CA THR A 30 -1.04 -20.03 -25.71
C THR A 30 -0.69 -19.97 -24.22
N ALA A 31 -0.06 -18.90 -23.75
CA ALA A 31 0.17 -18.67 -22.33
C ALA A 31 -0.33 -17.28 -21.90
N THR A 32 -1.61 -16.99 -22.13
CA THR A 32 -2.31 -16.03 -21.27
C THR A 32 -2.35 -16.67 -19.89
N VAL A 33 -1.43 -16.25 -19.02
CA VAL A 33 -1.66 -16.40 -17.59
C VAL A 33 -3.02 -15.74 -17.36
N ASP A 34 -4.04 -16.53 -16.99
CA ASP A 34 -5.37 -16.08 -16.57
C ASP A 34 -5.22 -15.24 -15.29
N ARG A 35 -4.54 -14.10 -15.41
CA ARG A 35 -4.62 -13.03 -14.44
C ARG A 35 -5.92 -12.33 -14.77
N GLU A 36 -6.89 -12.55 -13.90
CA GLU A 36 -8.09 -11.74 -13.84
C GLU A 36 -7.68 -10.27 -13.98
N PRO A 37 -8.31 -9.51 -14.89
CA PRO A 37 -7.99 -8.10 -15.06
C PRO A 37 -8.10 -7.42 -13.69
N PRO A 38 -7.15 -6.54 -13.33
CA PRO A 38 -7.19 -5.87 -12.05
C PRO A 38 -8.53 -5.14 -11.91
N VAL A 39 -9.17 -5.29 -10.75
CA VAL A 39 -10.47 -4.68 -10.43
C VAL A 39 -10.45 -3.21 -10.85
N PRO A 40 -11.47 -2.67 -11.53
CA PRO A 40 -11.48 -1.24 -11.88
C PRO A 40 -11.20 -0.35 -10.66
N LEU A 41 -10.46 0.72 -10.87
CA LEU A 41 -10.24 1.71 -9.81
C LEU A 41 -11.57 2.42 -9.53
N THR A 42 -11.87 2.65 -8.25
CA THR A 42 -12.88 3.63 -7.85
C THR A 42 -12.44 5.03 -8.30
N ALA A 43 -13.38 5.96 -8.50
CA ALA A 43 -13.07 7.36 -8.85
C ALA A 43 -12.06 8.00 -7.86
N GLU A 44 -12.11 7.50 -6.65
CA GLU A 44 -11.28 7.86 -5.52
C GLU A 44 -9.85 7.27 -5.66
N GLU A 45 -9.72 6.00 -6.01
CA GLU A 45 -8.43 5.37 -6.36
C GLU A 45 -7.82 5.94 -7.66
N GLU A 46 -8.62 6.51 -8.56
CA GLU A 46 -8.10 7.20 -9.75
C GLU A 46 -7.38 8.51 -9.39
N ILE A 47 -7.87 9.23 -8.38
CA ILE A 47 -7.30 10.53 -7.95
C ILE A 47 -6.09 10.32 -7.05
N TYR A 48 -6.19 9.39 -6.11
CA TYR A 48 -5.17 9.22 -5.06
C TYR A 48 -4.35 7.93 -5.22
N GLY A 49 -4.72 7.00 -6.10
CA GLY A 49 -4.02 5.71 -6.26
C GLY A 49 -4.43 4.65 -5.25
N ARG A 50 -4.20 3.37 -5.57
CA ARG A 50 -4.64 2.23 -4.73
C ARG A 50 -4.05 2.18 -3.32
N GLY A 51 -2.83 2.68 -3.14
CA GLY A 51 -2.13 2.63 -1.84
C GLY A 51 -2.63 3.66 -0.83
N LEU A 52 -3.38 4.68 -1.27
CA LEU A 52 -3.79 5.81 -0.45
C LEU A 52 -5.16 5.61 0.23
N TYR A 53 -5.82 4.47 0.02
CA TYR A 53 -7.11 4.10 0.63
C TYR A 53 -7.00 3.30 1.93
N SER A 54 -5.79 3.06 2.43
CA SER A 54 -5.56 2.49 3.77
C SER A 54 -5.80 3.53 4.87
N LEU A 55 -6.81 4.39 4.71
CA LEU A 55 -7.13 5.38 5.71
C LEU A 55 -7.90 4.71 6.85
N PRO A 56 -7.58 5.09 8.09
CA PRO A 56 -8.23 4.51 9.25
C PRO A 56 -9.73 4.84 9.27
N GLU A 57 -10.57 3.95 9.81
CA GLU A 57 -12.02 4.18 9.91
C GLU A 57 -12.33 5.46 10.72
N GLY A 58 -13.32 6.22 10.24
CA GLY A 58 -13.73 7.47 10.88
C GLY A 58 -12.72 8.61 10.76
N TRP A 59 -11.75 8.53 9.84
CA TRP A 59 -10.78 9.61 9.60
C TRP A 59 -11.44 10.94 9.19
N GLU A 60 -12.55 10.91 8.47
CA GLU A 60 -13.13 12.12 7.90
C GLU A 60 -13.79 13.01 8.98
N ASP A 61 -14.38 12.39 10.01
CA ASP A 61 -15.21 13.03 11.03
C ASP A 61 -14.79 12.74 12.49
N LEU A 62 -13.68 12.02 12.70
CA LEU A 62 -13.20 11.56 14.01
C LEU A 62 -14.20 10.63 14.74
N SER A 63 -15.07 9.94 14.01
CA SER A 63 -16.07 9.04 14.61
C SER A 63 -15.55 7.63 14.92
N GLY A 64 -14.35 7.28 14.46
CA GLY A 64 -13.75 5.96 14.67
C GLY A 64 -13.38 5.69 16.13
N ASP A 65 -13.21 4.42 16.49
CA ASP A 65 -12.64 3.98 17.78
C ASP A 65 -11.24 3.39 17.59
N GLU A 66 -10.53 3.88 16.57
CA GLU A 66 -9.26 3.31 16.16
C GLU A 66 -8.07 3.91 16.91
N ARG A 67 -6.98 3.13 17.00
CA ARG A 67 -5.76 3.52 17.71
C ARG A 67 -5.18 4.84 17.21
N TRP A 68 -5.22 5.13 15.91
CA TRP A 68 -4.65 6.35 15.33
C TRP A 68 -5.23 7.62 15.96
N LEU A 69 -6.53 7.63 16.30
CA LEU A 69 -7.16 8.78 16.97
C LEU A 69 -6.44 9.08 18.26
N TYR A 70 -6.15 8.08 19.10
CA TYR A 70 -5.44 8.26 20.37
C TYR A 70 -4.09 8.99 20.21
N TYR A 71 -3.42 8.81 19.07
CA TYR A 71 -2.14 9.47 18.78
C TYR A 71 -2.28 10.86 18.15
N LEU A 72 -3.49 11.30 17.79
CA LEU A 72 -3.73 12.70 17.45
C LEU A 72 -3.64 13.58 18.70
N SER A 73 -2.85 14.65 18.60
CA SER A 73 -2.82 15.69 19.61
C SER A 73 -4.17 16.41 19.73
N ASP A 74 -4.45 16.95 20.92
CA ASP A 74 -5.67 17.74 21.17
C ASP A 74 -5.78 18.93 20.21
N GLU A 75 -4.66 19.56 19.86
CA GLU A 75 -4.63 20.68 18.92
C GLU A 75 -5.10 20.26 17.52
N LEU A 76 -4.61 19.13 17.01
CA LEU A 76 -5.04 18.59 15.70
C LEU A 76 -6.51 18.18 15.72
N ARG A 77 -6.98 17.54 16.80
CA ARG A 77 -8.40 17.18 16.96
C ARG A 77 -9.30 18.43 16.96
N ASN A 78 -8.89 19.49 17.65
CA ASN A 78 -9.65 20.74 17.70
C ASN A 78 -9.68 21.47 16.35
N MET A 79 -8.61 21.37 15.55
CA MET A 79 -8.56 21.97 14.21
C MET A 79 -9.20 21.10 13.13
N TRP A 80 -9.66 19.89 13.44
CA TRP A 80 -10.07 18.91 12.42
C TRP A 80 -11.16 19.42 11.48
N LEU A 81 -12.14 20.16 12.00
CA LEU A 81 -13.23 20.75 11.20
C LEU A 81 -12.75 21.84 10.23
N GLN A 82 -11.55 22.39 10.43
CA GLN A 82 -10.97 23.43 9.59
C GLN A 82 -10.11 22.87 8.46
N PHE A 83 -9.67 21.61 8.59
CA PHE A 83 -8.88 20.96 7.56
C PHE A 83 -9.74 20.56 6.36
N ASN A 84 -9.19 20.75 5.17
CA ASN A 84 -9.76 20.16 3.97
C ASN A 84 -9.53 18.65 3.98
N ARG A 85 -10.17 17.97 3.03
CA ARG A 85 -10.15 16.53 2.93
C ARG A 85 -8.73 15.98 2.77
N GLU A 86 -7.93 16.56 1.88
CA GLU A 86 -6.56 16.13 1.61
C GLU A 86 -5.65 16.27 2.83
N GLN A 87 -5.81 17.35 3.61
CA GLN A 87 -5.09 17.56 4.86
C GLN A 87 -5.46 16.50 5.89
N LYS A 88 -6.76 16.22 6.05
CA LYS A 88 -7.24 15.15 6.93
C LYS A 88 -6.68 13.79 6.51
N MET A 89 -6.72 13.47 5.20
CA MET A 89 -6.13 12.24 4.66
C MET A 89 -4.64 12.13 4.99
N ALA A 90 -3.86 13.18 4.70
CA ALA A 90 -2.42 13.17 4.92
C ALA A 90 -2.06 12.96 6.39
N ILE A 91 -2.80 13.60 7.30
CA ILE A 91 -2.60 13.43 8.75
C ILE A 91 -2.98 12.03 9.18
N ALA A 92 -4.19 11.56 8.84
CA ALA A 92 -4.69 10.25 9.25
C ALA A 92 -3.80 9.11 8.74
N TYR A 93 -3.37 9.17 7.48
CA TYR A 93 -2.45 8.21 6.89
C TYR A 93 -1.10 8.20 7.63
N SER A 94 -0.48 9.37 7.83
CA SER A 94 0.82 9.46 8.48
C SER A 94 0.78 8.94 9.92
N VAL A 95 -0.30 9.24 10.65
CA VAL A 95 -0.46 8.76 12.03
C VAL A 95 -0.68 7.25 12.04
N ASN A 96 -1.50 6.71 11.13
CA ASN A 96 -1.75 5.27 11.07
C ASN A 96 -0.45 4.47 10.78
N GLU A 97 0.36 4.90 9.82
CA GLU A 97 1.65 4.27 9.49
C GLU A 97 2.60 4.27 10.71
N MET A 98 2.70 5.39 11.43
CA MET A 98 3.53 5.47 12.64
C MET A 98 3.05 4.54 13.76
N VAL A 99 1.74 4.31 13.86
CA VAL A 99 1.15 3.39 14.86
C VAL A 99 1.47 1.95 14.51
N GLU A 100 1.40 1.58 13.24
CA GLU A 100 1.79 0.25 12.76
C GLU A 100 3.27 -0.01 13.02
N ASP A 101 4.15 0.94 12.67
CA ASP A 101 5.59 0.85 12.94
C ASP A 101 5.91 0.71 14.44
N MET A 102 5.22 1.47 15.30
CA MET A 102 5.40 1.36 16.75
C MET A 102 4.92 0.02 17.30
N PHE A 103 3.79 -0.48 16.80
CA PHE A 103 3.25 -1.77 17.23
C PHE A 103 4.19 -2.93 16.86
N ASP A 104 4.74 -2.91 15.65
CA ASP A 104 5.69 -3.92 15.18
C ASP A 104 6.99 -3.91 16.00
N LEU A 105 7.47 -2.72 16.37
CA LEU A 105 8.64 -2.57 17.25
C LEU A 105 8.36 -3.12 18.67
N GLU A 106 7.19 -2.82 19.23
CA GLU A 106 6.80 -3.26 20.57
C GLU A 106 6.63 -4.79 20.64
N CYS A 107 6.06 -5.40 19.61
CA CYS A 107 5.99 -6.86 19.46
C CYS A 107 7.40 -7.49 19.38
N SER A 108 8.30 -6.91 18.57
CA SER A 108 9.68 -7.41 18.41
C SER A 108 10.51 -7.34 19.70
N LEU A 109 10.29 -6.33 20.54
CA LEU A 109 10.97 -6.20 21.84
C LEU A 109 10.47 -7.20 22.89
N ARG A 110 9.21 -7.65 22.77
CA ARG A 110 8.58 -8.56 23.74
C ARG A 110 8.90 -10.03 23.50
N GLU A 111 9.37 -10.37 22.30
CA GLU A 111 9.80 -11.72 21.91
C GLU A 111 11.30 -12.01 22.18
N ARG A 112 11.99 -11.10 22.87
CA ARG A 112 13.42 -11.20 23.23
C ARG A 112 13.64 -11.43 24.72
#